data_AF-A0A3D3WAV2-F1
#
_entry.id   AF-A0A3D3WAV2-F1
#
_cell.length_a   1.000
_cell.length_b   1.000
_cell.length_c   1.000
_cell.angle_alpha   90.00
_cell.angle_beta   90.00
_cell.angle_gamma   90.00
#
_symmetry.space_group_name_H-M   'P 1'
#
loop_
_entity.id
_entity.type
_entity.pdbx_description
1 polymer ?
#
loop_
_entity_poly.entity_id
_entity_poly.type
_entity_poly.pdbx_seq_one_letter_code
_entity_poly.pdbx_strand_id
1 'polypeptide(L)' 'MNLIEKYLAIAAGEEEVRPGMDIRCDISYVAAHDVTAPIAIRQFEEIGVDSVFDPEKV' A
#
# COMPACT_ATOMS: atom_id res chain seq x y z
N MET A 1 -13.68 -4.23 -17.51
CA MET A 1 -12.86 -3.46 -16.56
C MET A 1 -12.25 -2.25 -17.26
N ASN A 2 -12.27 -1.08 -16.60
CA ASN A 2 -11.43 0.05 -16.96
C ASN A 2 -9.95 -0.20 -16.54
N LEU A 3 -9.05 0.73 -16.85
CA LEU A 3 -7.62 0.56 -16.54
C LEU A 3 -7.34 0.47 -15.03
N ILE A 4 -8.03 1.26 -14.21
CA ILE A 4 -7.85 1.28 -12.75
C ILE A 4 -8.25 -0.08 -12.16
N GLU A 5 -9.44 -0.57 -12.53
CA GLU A 5 -9.92 -1.89 -12.11
C GLU A 5 -8.93 -3.00 -12.51
N LYS A 6 -8.39 -2.95 -13.73
CA LYS A 6 -7.40 -3.93 -14.18
C LYS A 6 -6.14 -3.93 -13.31
N TYR A 7 -5.59 -2.77 -12.97
CA TYR A 7 -4.38 -2.71 -12.13
C TYR A 7 -4.66 -3.11 -10.68
N LEU A 8 -5.82 -2.74 -10.14
CA LEU A 8 -6.24 -3.15 -8.81
C LEU A 8 -6.49 -4.67 -8.72
N ALA A 9 -7.11 -5.27 -9.74
CA ALA A 9 -7.28 -6.72 -9.83
C ALA A 9 -5.93 -7.45 -9.82
N ILE A 10 -4.95 -6.96 -10.61
CA ILE A 10 -3.59 -7.50 -10.61
C ILE A 10 -2.93 -7.37 -9.23
N ALA A 11 -3.00 -6.19 -8.60
CA ALA A 11 -2.39 -5.94 -7.30
C ALA A 11 -3.07 -6.72 -6.15
N ALA A 12 -4.36 -7.03 -6.30
CA ALA A 12 -5.13 -7.84 -5.35
C ALA A 12 -5.04 -9.35 -5.61
N GLY A 13 -4.48 -9.78 -6.74
CA GLY A 13 -4.47 -11.18 -7.15
C GLY A 13 -5.86 -11.72 -7.54
N GLU A 14 -6.78 -10.84 -7.95
CA GLU A 14 -8.17 -11.15 -8.28
C GLU A 14 -8.37 -11.20 -9.80
N GLU A 15 -9.32 -12.01 -10.29
CA GLU A 15 -9.66 -12.07 -11.72
C GLU A 15 -10.37 -10.80 -12.20
N GLU A 16 -11.22 -10.21 -11.35
CA GLU A 16 -11.93 -8.95 -11.61
C GLU A 16 -12.18 -8.16 -10.33
N VAL A 17 -12.27 -6.84 -10.46
CA VAL A 17 -12.70 -5.93 -9.38
C VAL A 17 -13.66 -4.87 -9.94
N ARG A 18 -14.47 -4.28 -9.07
CA ARG A 18 -15.47 -3.28 -9.41
C ARG A 18 -15.60 -2.21 -8.32
N PRO A 19 -16.13 -1.01 -8.63
CA PRO A 19 -16.32 0.05 -7.64
C PRO A 19 -17.22 -0.43 -6.51
N GLY A 20 -16.83 -0.13 -5.26
CA GLY A 20 -17.54 -0.57 -4.05
C GLY A 20 -17.17 -1.97 -3.56
N MET A 21 -16.27 -2.68 -4.25
CA MET A 21 -15.68 -3.92 -3.74
C MET A 21 -14.55 -3.60 -2.75
N ASP A 22 -14.54 -4.31 -1.62
CA ASP A 22 -13.41 -4.29 -0.68
C ASP A 22 -12.35 -5.28 -1.16
N ILE A 23 -11.10 -4.83 -1.29
CA ILE A 23 -9.99 -5.60 -1.83
C ILE A 23 -8.73 -5.37 -0.99
N ARG A 24 -7.87 -6.38 -0.93
CA ARG A 24 -6.54 -6.28 -0.33
C ARG A 24 -5.50 -6.34 -1.43
N CYS A 25 -4.65 -5.33 -1.53
CA CYS A 25 -3.61 -5.25 -2.55
C CYS A 25 -2.20 -5.31 -1.95
N ASP A 26 -1.28 -5.93 -2.68
CA ASP A 26 0.14 -5.75 -2.45
C ASP A 26 0.58 -4.37 -2.94
N ILE A 27 1.45 -3.71 -2.15
CA ILE A 27 1.96 -2.38 -2.47
C ILE A 27 3.32 -2.49 -3.15
N SER A 28 3.43 -1.91 -4.35
CA SER A 28 4.68 -1.90 -5.11
C SER A 28 5.68 -0.85 -4.64
N TYR A 29 5.19 0.29 -4.14
CA TYR A 29 6.01 1.40 -3.68
C TYR A 29 5.21 2.32 -2.75
N VAL A 30 5.86 2.85 -1.72
CA VAL A 30 5.32 3.90 -0.84
C VAL A 30 6.27 5.09 -0.89
N ALA A 31 5.72 6.29 -0.87
CA ALA A 31 6.50 7.51 -0.73
C ALA A 31 5.92 8.34 0.42
N ALA A 32 6.79 8.82 1.30
CA ALA A 32 6.45 9.80 2.32
C ALA A 32 7.40 10.99 2.22
N HIS A 33 6.93 12.18 2.62
CA HIS A 33 7.69 13.42 2.53
C HIS A 33 7.76 14.12 3.89
N ASP A 34 8.60 15.15 3.96
CA ASP A 34 8.94 15.98 5.14
C ASP A 34 7.96 15.96 6.33
N VAL A 35 6.70 16.33 6.16
CA VAL A 35 5.72 16.42 7.27
C VAL A 35 5.10 15.06 7.62
N THR A 36 4.84 14.22 6.63
CA THR A 36 4.10 12.96 6.80
C THR A 36 5.00 11.80 7.22
N ALA A 37 6.26 11.80 6.77
CA ALA A 37 7.22 10.73 7.07
C ALA A 37 7.51 10.58 8.58
N PRO A 38 7.80 11.66 9.35
CA PRO A 38 8.03 11.52 10.79
C PRO A 38 6.81 11.01 11.56
N ILE A 39 5.60 11.34 11.10
CA ILE A 39 4.35 10.85 11.71
C ILE A 39 4.20 9.35 11.45
N ALA A 40 4.42 8.90 10.21
CA ALA A 40 4.36 7.49 9.86
C ALA A 40 5.40 6.67 10.64
N ILE A 41 6.64 7.16 10.77
CA ILE A 41 7.69 6.48 11.55
C ILE A 41 7.27 6.28 13.00
N ARG A 42 6.72 7.32 13.66
CA ARG A 42 6.20 7.18 15.04
C ARG A 42 5.10 6.14 15.16
N GLN A 43 4.21 6.06 14.17
CA GLN A 43 3.16 5.03 14.17
C GLN A 43 3.74 3.61 14.03
N PHE A 44 4.80 3.42 13.22
CA PHE A 44 5.51 2.15 13.12
C PHE A 44 6.17 1.76 14.45
N GLU A 45 6.79 2.72 15.13
CA GLU A 45 7.37 2.52 16.47
C GLU A 45 6.29 2.14 17.51
N GLU A 46 5.13 2.81 17.49
CA GLU A 46 4.00 2.55 18.40
C GLU A 46 3.40 1.15 18.22
N ILE A 47 3.31 0.65 16.99
CA ILE A 47 2.84 -0.72 16.72
C ILE A 47 3.92 -1.79 16.96
N GLY A 48 5.14 -1.38 17.33
CA GLY A 48 6.24 -2.28 17.68
C GLY A 48 6.88 -2.99 16.47
N VAL A 49 6.98 -2.30 15.33
CA VAL A 49 7.59 -2.85 14.12
C VAL A 49 8.99 -2.26 13.91
N ASP A 50 9.99 -3.12 13.83
CA ASP A 50 11.40 -2.72 13.75
C ASP A 50 11.88 -2.37 12.33
N SER A 51 11.13 -2.77 11.30
CA SER A 51 11.53 -2.57 9.89
C SER A 51 10.33 -2.44 8.94
N VAL A 52 10.51 -1.66 7.88
CA VAL A 52 9.54 -1.59 6.76
C VAL A 52 9.50 -2.89 5.96
N PHE A 53 8.48 -3.05 5.12
CA PHE A 53 8.30 -4.28 4.33
C PHE A 53 9.44 -4.51 3.30
N ASP A 54 9.97 -3.43 2.72
CA ASP A 54 11.08 -3.46 1.77
C ASP A 54 11.74 -2.07 1.72
N PRO A 55 12.98 -1.90 2.22
CA PRO A 55 13.69 -0.62 2.21
C PRO A 55 13.97 -0.05 0.82
N GLU A 56 13.91 -0.86 -0.25
CA GLU A 56 14.05 -0.36 -1.63
C GLU A 56 12.72 0.16 -2.21
N LYS A 57 11.60 -0.02 -1.49
CA LYS A 57 10.24 0.34 -1.94
C LYS A 57 9.51 1.33 -1.03
N VAL A 58 10.20 1.96 -0.07
CA VAL A 58 9.63 2.93 0.90
C VAL A 58 10.40 4.24 0.89
#